data_AF-D6LEM5-F1
#
_entry.id   AF-D6LEM5-F1
#
_cell.length_a   1.000
_cell.length_b   1.000
_cell.length_c   1.000
_cell.angle_alpha   90.00
_cell.angle_beta   90.00
_cell.angle_gamma   90.00
#
_symmetry.space_group_name_H-M   'P 1'
#
loop_
_entity.id
_entity.type
_entity.pdbx_description
1 polymer ?
#
loop_
_entity_poly.entity_id
_entity_poly.type
_entity_poly.pdbx_seq_one_letter_code
_entity_poly.pdbx_strand_id
1 'polypeptide(L)'
;MAKFEIMKEGNFKGCKYVITHTDDGLYNWYCGYVEVPKNHIYYEQHYDDINDIDCHGGLTYSGYRFENGIYYIGFDTAHFDSEPANNLTFVENECLNIIEQLIKLNN
;
A
#
# COMPACT_ATOMS: atom_id res chain seq x y z
N MET A 1 17.64 -6.04 -5.97
CA MET A 1 16.26 -5.58 -5.76
C MET A 1 15.61 -5.53 -7.12
N ALA A 2 14.40 -6.08 -7.27
CA ALA A 2 13.63 -5.87 -8.49
C ALA A 2 13.45 -4.36 -8.69
N LYS A 3 13.66 -3.88 -9.92
CA LYS A 3 13.41 -2.48 -10.24
C LYS A 3 11.90 -2.31 -10.30
N PHE A 4 11.38 -1.34 -9.55
CA PHE A 4 10.00 -0.92 -9.66
C PHE A 4 9.94 0.46 -10.30
N GLU A 5 8.82 0.75 -10.96
CA GLU A 5 8.46 2.07 -11.45
C GLU A 5 7.34 2.63 -10.58
N ILE A 6 7.39 3.95 -10.30
CA ILE A 6 6.29 4.64 -9.66
C ILE A 6 5.26 4.94 -10.75
N MET A 7 4.10 4.28 -10.66
CA MET A 7 3.01 4.44 -11.62
C MET A 7 2.14 5.64 -11.26
N LYS A 8 1.97 5.88 -9.96
CA LYS A 8 1.14 6.97 -9.45
C LYS A 8 1.54 7.36 -8.03
N GLU A 9 1.54 8.66 -7.78
CA GLU A 9 1.50 9.23 -6.44
C GLU A 9 0.21 10.03 -6.30
N GLY A 10 -0.44 9.93 -5.15
CA GLY A 10 -1.69 10.62 -4.91
C GLY A 10 -1.84 11.06 -3.45
N ASN A 11 -2.85 11.88 -3.22
CA ASN A 11 -3.29 12.26 -1.90
C ASN A 11 -4.81 12.07 -1.82
N PHE A 12 -5.27 11.44 -0.74
CA PHE A 12 -6.68 11.26 -0.47
C PHE A 12 -6.96 11.55 1.00
N LYS A 13 -7.90 12.48 1.25
CA LYS A 13 -8.24 12.97 2.60
C LYS A 13 -7.03 13.37 3.46
N GLY A 14 -6.01 13.94 2.83
CA GLY A 14 -4.78 14.37 3.50
C GLY A 14 -3.72 13.29 3.65
N CYS A 15 -4.01 12.01 3.38
CA CYS A 15 -3.04 10.92 3.42
C CYS A 15 -2.47 10.64 2.04
N LYS A 16 -1.15 10.47 1.93
CA LYS A 16 -0.49 10.09 0.68
C LYS A 16 -0.64 8.60 0.39
N TYR A 17 -0.68 8.27 -0.90
CA TYR A 17 -0.48 6.90 -1.36
C TYR A 17 0.41 6.86 -2.60
N VAL A 18 1.06 5.72 -2.81
CA VAL A 18 1.95 5.46 -3.94
C VAL A 18 1.62 4.10 -4.52
N ILE A 19 1.57 4.02 -5.85
CA ILE A 19 1.40 2.78 -6.59
C ILE A 19 2.68 2.52 -7.37
N THR A 20 3.27 1.35 -7.18
CA THR A 20 4.43 0.92 -7.95
C THR A 20 4.09 -0.26 -8.84
N HIS A 21 4.80 -0.43 -9.94
CA HIS A 21 4.74 -1.62 -10.79
C HIS A 21 6.13 -2.23 -10.90
N THR A 22 6.21 -3.55 -10.76
CA THR A 22 7.42 -4.32 -11.04
C THR A 22 7.17 -5.11 -12.30
N ASP A 23 8.01 -4.92 -13.32
CA ASP A 23 8.05 -5.75 -14.53
C ASP A 23 9.51 -6.07 -14.87
N ASP A 24 9.93 -7.30 -14.61
CA ASP A 24 11.28 -7.79 -14.96
C ASP A 24 11.28 -8.97 -15.94
N GLY A 25 10.13 -9.22 -16.57
CA GLY A 25 9.90 -10.33 -17.50
C GLY A 25 9.64 -11.69 -16.83
N LEU A 26 9.94 -11.85 -15.54
CA LEU A 26 9.54 -13.01 -14.72
C LEU A 26 8.39 -12.65 -13.79
N TYR A 27 8.39 -11.41 -13.31
CA TYR A 27 7.49 -10.87 -12.32
C TYR A 27 6.79 -9.65 -12.89
N ASN A 28 5.46 -9.62 -12.75
CA ASN A 28 4.64 -8.53 -13.23
C ASN A 28 3.51 -8.27 -12.22
N TRP A 29 3.68 -7.28 -11.34
CA TRP A 29 2.64 -6.92 -10.38
C TRP A 29 2.66 -5.46 -9.95
N TYR A 30 1.49 -5.00 -9.51
CA TYR A 30 1.32 -3.71 -8.86
C TYR A 30 1.39 -3.86 -7.34
N CYS A 31 1.83 -2.82 -6.66
CA CYS A 31 1.80 -2.72 -5.20
C CYS A 31 1.23 -1.37 -4.79
N GLY A 32 0.46 -1.36 -3.71
CA GLY A 32 -0.08 -0.16 -3.09
C GLY A 32 0.63 0.15 -1.78
N TYR A 33 0.94 1.43 -1.54
CA TYR A 33 1.54 1.92 -0.31
C TYR A 33 0.77 3.12 0.19
N VAL A 34 0.33 3.08 1.46
CA VAL A 34 -0.45 4.12 2.11
C VAL A 34 0.33 4.71 3.28
N GLU A 35 0.42 6.03 3.32
CA GLU A 35 1.01 6.76 4.44
C GLU A 35 0.25 6.44 5.73
N VAL A 36 1.01 6.14 6.79
CA VAL A 36 0.48 6.14 8.14
C VAL A 36 0.91 7.45 8.82
N PRO A 37 -0.02 8.33 9.18
CA PRO A 37 0.31 9.59 9.86
C PRO A 37 1.02 9.36 11.20
N LYS A 38 1.95 10.25 11.57
CA LYS A 38 2.73 10.15 12.83
C LYS A 38 1.89 10.08 14.11
N ASN A 39 0.67 10.59 14.06
CA ASN A 39 -0.28 10.59 15.18
C ASN A 39 -1.27 9.42 15.12
N HIS A 40 -1.10 8.46 14.20
CA HIS A 40 -1.95 7.28 14.09
C HIS A 40 -1.42 6.14 14.97
N ILE A 41 -2.31 5.31 15.53
CA ILE A 41 -1.94 4.20 16.42
C ILE A 41 -0.98 3.18 15.79
N TYR A 42 -1.05 3.02 14.46
CA TYR A 42 -0.21 2.11 13.67
C TYR A 42 1.07 2.74 13.11
N TYR A 43 1.37 3.99 13.45
CA TYR A 43 2.62 4.61 13.02
C TYR A 43 3.81 3.80 13.54
N GLU A 44 4.73 3.43 12.64
CA GLU A 44 5.89 2.57 12.94
C GLU A 44 5.56 1.17 13.47
N GLN A 45 4.32 0.68 13.33
CA GLN A 45 3.99 -0.72 13.62
C GLN A 45 4.33 -1.64 12.44
N HIS A 46 4.80 -2.84 12.77
CA HIS A 46 5.04 -3.88 11.76
C HIS A 46 3.71 -4.38 11.20
N TYR A 47 3.63 -4.65 9.89
CA TYR A 47 2.37 -5.01 9.25
C TYR A 47 1.74 -6.29 9.84
N ASP A 48 2.54 -7.26 10.28
CA ASP A 48 2.03 -8.49 10.94
C ASP A 48 1.30 -8.21 12.27
N ASP A 49 1.55 -7.05 12.91
CA ASP A 49 0.90 -6.67 14.16
C ASP A 49 -0.39 -5.84 13.93
N ILE A 50 -0.67 -5.44 12.68
CA ILE A 50 -1.83 -4.64 12.29
C ILE A 50 -2.97 -5.56 11.85
N ASN A 51 -3.93 -5.79 12.73
CA ASN A 51 -5.02 -6.77 12.51
C ASN A 51 -6.36 -6.15 12.09
N ASP A 52 -6.50 -4.82 12.15
CA ASP A 52 -7.77 -4.13 11.87
C ASP A 52 -7.80 -3.45 10.48
N ILE A 53 -6.84 -3.77 9.60
CA ILE A 53 -6.81 -3.31 8.20
C ILE A 53 -7.09 -4.50 7.29
N ASP A 54 -8.18 -4.40 6.51
CA ASP A 54 -8.57 -5.38 5.50
C ASP A 54 -8.25 -4.85 4.10
N CYS A 55 -7.48 -5.62 3.34
CA CYS A 55 -7.14 -5.35 1.96
C CYS A 55 -6.88 -6.65 1.18
N HIS A 56 -6.89 -6.57 -0.15
CA HIS A 56 -6.69 -7.74 -1.01
C HIS A 56 -5.36 -8.46 -0.71
N GLY A 57 -5.44 -9.69 -0.20
CA GLY A 57 -4.27 -10.49 0.17
C GLY A 57 -3.61 -10.09 1.50
N GLY A 58 -4.12 -9.06 2.18
CA GLY A 58 -3.55 -8.54 3.41
C GLY A 58 -2.35 -7.61 3.20
N LEU A 59 -1.91 -6.99 4.29
CA LEU A 59 -0.70 -6.19 4.29
C LEU A 59 0.53 -7.09 4.15
N THR A 60 1.48 -6.68 3.32
CA THR A 60 2.76 -7.39 3.10
C THR A 60 3.97 -6.48 3.32
N TYR A 61 3.73 -5.23 3.72
CA TYR A 61 4.79 -4.25 3.92
C TYR A 61 4.43 -3.22 4.99
N SER A 62 5.44 -2.84 5.77
CA SER A 62 5.43 -1.64 6.63
C SER A 62 6.84 -1.05 6.71
N GLY A 63 7.03 0.25 6.47
CA GLY A 63 8.34 0.88 6.53
C GLY A 63 8.50 2.16 5.69
N TYR A 64 9.72 2.71 5.71
CA TYR A 64 10.14 3.86 4.90
C TYR A 64 10.57 3.41 3.51
N ARG A 65 9.61 3.26 2.59
CA ARG A 65 9.88 2.70 1.26
C ARG A 65 10.59 3.67 0.32
N PHE A 66 10.28 4.95 0.43
CA PHE A 66 10.71 5.99 -0.50
C PHE A 66 11.60 7.01 0.21
N GLU A 67 12.47 7.70 -0.52
CA GLU A 67 13.36 8.75 -0.02
C GLU A 67 12.61 10.06 0.29
N ASN A 68 11.44 9.96 0.92
CA ASN A 68 10.57 11.07 1.30
C ASN A 68 10.33 11.16 2.81
N GLY A 69 10.87 10.23 3.60
CA GLY A 69 10.75 10.21 5.06
C GLY A 69 9.35 9.88 5.59
N ILE A 70 8.48 9.29 4.75
CA ILE A 70 7.11 8.91 5.12
C ILE A 70 7.07 7.41 5.44
N TYR A 71 6.37 7.05 6.53
CA TYR A 71 6.13 5.67 6.90
C TYR A 71 4.91 5.13 6.16
N TYR A 72 5.05 4.00 5.49
CA TYR A 72 3.99 3.37 4.71
C TYR A 72 3.63 2.02 5.26
N ILE A 73 2.36 1.64 5.15
CA ILE A 73 1.92 0.25 5.07
C ILE A 73 1.55 -0.07 3.63
N GLY A 74 1.62 -1.33 3.21
CA GLY A 74 1.33 -1.70 1.84
C GLY A 74 1.02 -3.16 1.62
N PHE A 75 0.57 -3.45 0.39
CA PHE A 75 0.20 -4.77 -0.10
C PHE A 75 0.68 -4.92 -1.54
N ASP A 76 0.72 -6.16 -2.02
CA ASP A 76 1.03 -6.50 -3.41
C ASP A 76 -0.05 -7.37 -4.04
N THR A 77 -0.07 -7.39 -5.37
CA THR A 77 -1.00 -8.22 -6.15
C THR A 77 -0.32 -9.50 -6.68
N ALA A 78 0.83 -9.89 -6.12
CA ALA A 78 1.61 -11.05 -6.57
C ALA A 78 1.09 -12.38 -5.98
N HIS A 79 -0.23 -12.55 -5.89
CA HIS A 79 -0.86 -13.77 -5.40
C HIS A 79 -1.48 -14.60 -6.53
N PHE A 80 -1.60 -15.91 -6.28
CA PHE A 80 -2.35 -16.81 -7.16
C PHE A 80 -3.80 -16.28 -7.31
N ASP A 81 -4.30 -16.23 -8.54
CA ASP A 81 -5.62 -15.67 -8.91
C ASP A 81 -5.84 -14.15 -8.71
N SER A 82 -4.78 -13.36 -8.47
CA SER A 82 -4.88 -11.89 -8.40
C SER A 82 -4.89 -11.18 -9.75
N GLU A 83 -4.98 -11.89 -10.87
CA GLU A 83 -4.96 -11.30 -12.21
C GLU A 83 -6.00 -10.16 -12.37
N PRO A 84 -7.26 -10.29 -11.90
CA PRO A 84 -8.23 -9.19 -11.96
C PRO A 84 -7.89 -8.00 -11.05
N ALA A 85 -7.10 -8.24 -10.00
CA ALA A 85 -6.64 -7.22 -9.04
C ALA A 85 -5.33 -6.55 -9.49
N ASN A 86 -4.60 -7.16 -10.42
CA ASN A 86 -3.27 -6.73 -10.84
C ASN A 86 -3.28 -5.59 -11.86
N ASN A 87 -3.93 -4.48 -11.51
CA ASN A 87 -4.00 -3.28 -12.34
C ASN A 87 -4.06 -1.99 -11.51
N LEU A 88 -3.72 -0.88 -12.16
CA LEU A 88 -3.64 0.44 -11.52
C LEU A 88 -4.95 0.85 -10.82
N THR A 89 -6.10 0.62 -11.45
CA THR A 89 -7.41 1.03 -10.91
C THR A 89 -7.75 0.28 -9.63
N PHE A 90 -7.53 -1.04 -9.61
CA PHE A 90 -7.80 -1.85 -8.44
C PHE A 90 -6.89 -1.46 -7.28
N VAL A 91 -5.58 -1.35 -7.53
CA VAL A 91 -4.61 -0.99 -6.49
C VAL A 91 -4.85 0.42 -5.94
N GLU A 92 -5.29 1.36 -6.79
CA GLU A 92 -5.73 2.66 -6.33
C GLU A 92 -6.92 2.54 -5.38
N ASN A 93 -7.99 1.84 -5.78
CA ASN A 93 -9.19 1.67 -4.94
C ASN A 93 -8.86 1.02 -3.59
N GLU A 94 -7.97 0.03 -3.56
CA GLU A 94 -7.50 -0.58 -2.31
C GLU A 94 -6.69 0.40 -1.45
N CYS A 95 -5.82 1.23 -2.04
CA CYS A 95 -5.14 2.30 -1.30
C CYS A 95 -6.15 3.26 -0.66
N LEU A 96 -7.19 3.67 -1.41
CA LEU A 96 -8.24 4.56 -0.89
C LEU A 96 -9.02 3.88 0.24
N ASN A 97 -9.34 2.59 0.11
CA ASN A 97 -10.04 1.81 1.12
C ASN A 97 -9.23 1.70 2.43
N ILE A 98 -7.92 1.45 2.35
CA ILE A 98 -7.03 1.42 3.52
C ILE A 98 -7.01 2.80 4.21
N ILE A 99 -6.96 3.90 3.45
CA ILE A 99 -7.00 5.26 4.02
C ILE A 99 -8.30 5.50 4.81
N GLU A 100 -9.44 5.07 4.29
CA GLU A 100 -10.72 5.18 5.02
C GLU A 100 -10.70 4.40 6.34
N GLN A 101 -10.10 3.21 6.34
CA GLN A 101 -9.97 2.39 7.55
C GLN A 101 -9.06 3.05 8.59
N LEU A 102 -7.90 3.57 8.18
CA LEU A 102 -7.00 4.32 9.07
C LEU A 102 -7.72 5.54 9.68
N ILE A 103 -8.46 6.30 8.88
CA ILE A 103 -9.24 7.44 9.38
C ILE A 103 -10.28 6.97 10.42
N LYS A 104 -10.96 5.85 10.17
CA LYS A 104 -11.97 5.31 11.09
C LYS A 104 -11.36 4.84 12.42
N LEU A 105 -10.18 4.25 12.41
CA LEU A 105 -9.51 3.72 13.60
C LEU A 105 -8.86 4.80 14.48
N ASN A 106 -8.66 5.99 13.93
CA ASN A 106 -8.11 7.14 14.66
C ASN A 106 -9.17 8.07 15.28
N ASN A 107 -10.45 7.70 15.19
CA ASN A 107 -11.61 8.42 15.75
C ASN A 107 -12.27 7.62 16.88
#